data_AF-A0A9D9XSN0-F1
#
_entry.id   AF-A0A9D9XSN0-F1
#
_cell.length_a   1.000
_cell.length_b   1.000
_cell.length_c   1.000
_cell.angle_alpha   90.00
_cell.angle_beta   90.00
_cell.angle_gamma   90.00
#
_symmetry.space_group_name_H-M   'P 1'
#
loop_
_entity.id
_entity.type
_entity.pdbx_description
1 polymer ?
#
loop_
_entity_poly.entity_id
_entity_poly.type
_entity_poly.pdbx_seq_one_letter_code
_entity_poly.pdbx_strand_id
1 'polypeptide(L)' 'HEAFGNKVSTIVNTSTSAEAVHAAFHFADKGDVVLLSPACASFDLFKNYEDRGNQFKQVVKDL' A
#
# COMPACT_ATOMS: atom_id res chain seq x y z
N HIS A 1 5.81 -13.42 4.49
CA HIS A 1 4.63 -14.03 5.12
C HIS A 1 4.91 -14.56 6.53
N GLU A 2 6.07 -15.20 6.80
CA GLU A 2 6.41 -15.70 8.15
C GLU A 2 6.33 -14.65 9.28
N ALA A 3 6.81 -13.41 9.04
CA ALA A 3 6.82 -12.36 10.06
C ALA A 3 5.42 -11.96 10.59
N PHE A 4 4.36 -12.23 9.83
CA PHE A 4 2.99 -11.82 10.15
C PHE A 4 1.99 -12.98 10.18
N GLY A 5 2.43 -14.24 10.00
CA GLY A 5 1.56 -15.38 9.71
C GLY A 5 0.43 -15.64 10.71
N ASN A 6 0.62 -15.29 11.99
CA ASN A 6 -0.41 -15.42 13.03
C ASN A 6 -0.89 -14.07 13.60
N LYS A 7 -0.46 -12.94 13.02
CA LYS A 7 -0.75 -11.59 13.53
C LYS A 7 -1.75 -10.82 12.68
N VAL A 8 -1.90 -11.19 11.40
CA VAL A 8 -2.83 -10.56 10.47
C VAL A 8 -3.64 -11.64 9.75
N SER A 9 -4.92 -11.37 9.51
CA SER A 9 -5.85 -12.31 8.86
C SER A 9 -5.61 -12.46 7.36
N THR A 10 -5.13 -11.40 6.70
CA THR A 10 -4.99 -11.33 5.25
C THR A 10 -3.65 -10.72 4.88
N ILE A 11 -2.93 -11.37 3.94
CA ILE A 11 -1.73 -10.84 3.31
C ILE A 11 -1.91 -10.98 1.80
N VAL A 12 -1.71 -9.89 1.06
CA VAL A 12 -1.82 -9.85 -0.39
C VAL A 12 -0.52 -9.31 -0.97
N ASN A 13 -0.01 -9.99 -2.00
CA ASN A 13 1.12 -9.51 -2.78
C ASN A 13 0.60 -8.74 -4.00
N THR A 14 1.17 -7.58 -4.26
CA THR A 14 0.85 -6.76 -5.44
C THR A 14 2.15 -6.41 -6.17
N SER A 15 2.06 -6.11 -7.46
CA SER A 15 3.22 -5.83 -8.29
C SER A 15 3.44 -4.33 -8.51
N THR A 16 2.39 -3.52 -8.31
CA THR A 16 2.47 -2.06 -8.42
C THR A 16 1.90 -1.36 -7.18
N SER A 17 2.25 -0.08 -7.03
CA SER A 17 1.72 0.79 -5.97
C SER A 17 0.21 1.01 -6.12
N ALA A 18 -0.28 1.17 -7.34
CA ALA A 18 -1.70 1.33 -7.62
C ALA A 18 -2.49 0.07 -7.22
N GLU A 19 -2.01 -1.11 -7.61
CA GLU A 19 -2.61 -2.39 -7.18
C GLU A 19 -2.67 -2.53 -5.66
N ALA A 20 -1.61 -2.11 -4.95
CA ALA A 20 -1.58 -2.13 -3.49
C ALA A 20 -2.68 -1.25 -2.88
N VAL A 21 -2.89 -0.06 -3.44
CA VAL A 21 -3.92 0.89 -2.98
C VAL A 21 -5.32 0.35 -3.27
N HIS A 22 -5.57 -0.18 -4.46
CA HIS A 22 -6.86 -0.78 -4.81
C HIS A 22 -7.18 -2.00 -3.94
N ALA A 23 -6.20 -2.87 -3.70
CA ALA A 23 -6.36 -4.01 -2.81
C ALA A 23 -6.69 -3.54 -1.38
N ALA A 24 -5.92 -2.58 -0.85
CA ALA A 24 -6.18 -2.03 0.47
C ALA A 24 -7.58 -1.40 0.59
N PHE A 25 -8.04 -0.69 -0.43
CA PHE A 25 -9.38 -0.12 -0.47
C PHE A 25 -10.47 -1.19 -0.52
N HIS A 26 -10.28 -2.26 -1.30
CA HIS A 26 -11.23 -3.37 -1.39
C HIS A 26 -11.42 -4.10 -0.05
N PHE A 27 -10.38 -4.18 0.78
CA PHE A 27 -10.44 -4.83 2.09
C PHE A 27 -10.81 -3.89 3.24
N ALA A 28 -10.82 -2.57 3.01
CA ALA A 28 -11.13 -1.58 4.05
C ALA A 28 -12.62 -1.29 4.10
N ASP A 29 -13.16 -1.17 5.32
CA ASP A 29 -14.53 -0.73 5.54
C ASP A 29 -14.60 0.78 5.84
N LYS A 30 -15.81 1.33 5.75
CA LYS A 30 -16.04 2.74 6.10
C LYS A 30 -15.66 3.00 7.56
N GLY A 31 -14.66 3.86 7.76
CA GLY A 31 -14.13 4.22 9.07
C GLY A 31 -12.74 3.67 9.36
N ASP A 32 -12.25 2.75 8.52
CA ASP A 32 -10.90 2.22 8.62
C ASP A 32 -9.85 3.24 8.13
N VAL A 33 -8.60 3.02 8.57
CA VAL A 33 -7.44 3.80 8.16
C VAL A 33 -6.49 2.93 7.36
N VAL A 34 -6.20 3.34 6.13
CA VAL A 34 -5.17 2.71 5.27
C VAL A 34 -3.86 3.47 5.42
N LEU A 35 -2.80 2.77 5.86
CA LEU A 35 -1.47 3.33 6.07
C LEU A 35 -0.46 2.75 5.07
N LEU A 36 0.18 3.63 4.28
CA LEU A 36 1.36 3.29 3.50
C LEU A 36 2.63 3.41 4.37
N SER A 37 3.19 2.29 4.84
CA SER A 37 4.43 2.24 5.65
C SER A 37 5.47 1.29 5.04
N PRO A 38 6.14 1.67 3.93
CA PRO A 38 7.18 0.86 3.33
C PRO A 38 8.44 0.92 4.22
N ALA A 39 8.76 -0.21 4.85
CA ALA A 39 9.92 -0.37 5.74
C ALA A 39 11.28 -0.36 5.00
N CYS A 40 11.31 -0.11 3.69
CA CYS A 40 12.53 -0.07 2.86
C CYS A 40 12.56 1.16 1.92
N ALA A 41 13.78 1.61 1.61
CA ALA A 41 14.03 2.65 0.63
C ALA A 41 13.59 2.18 -0.76
N SER A 42 12.76 2.99 -1.43
CA SER A 42 11.93 2.56 -2.54
C SER A 42 12.57 2.80 -3.91
N PHE A 43 13.84 2.39 -4.06
CA PHE A 43 14.65 2.71 -5.23
C PHE A 43 14.27 1.96 -6.53
N ASP A 44 13.49 0.86 -6.45
CA ASP A 44 13.11 0.09 -7.65
C ASP A 44 11.75 0.51 -8.26
N LEU A 45 10.89 1.20 -7.49
CA LEU A 45 9.50 1.52 -7.90
C LEU A 45 9.22 3.03 -8.01
N PHE A 46 10.05 3.89 -7.42
CA PHE A 46 9.79 5.33 -7.34
C PHE A 46 11.06 6.14 -7.51
N LYS A 47 10.94 7.35 -8.07
CA LYS A 47 12.09 8.24 -8.26
C LYS A 47 12.69 8.74 -6.95
N ASN A 48 11.84 8.98 -5.95
CA ASN A 48 12.20 9.40 -4.59
C ASN A 48 11.01 9.22 -3.63
N TYR A 49 11.17 9.62 -2.36
CA TYR A 49 10.14 9.46 -1.35
C TYR A 49 8.92 10.37 -1.57
N GLU A 50 9.11 11.55 -2.15
CA GLU A 50 8.03 12.48 -2.51
C GLU A 50 7.17 11.94 -3.64
N ASP A 51 7.80 11.42 -4.70
CA ASP A 51 7.15 10.79 -5.84
C ASP A 51 6.28 9.63 -5.40
N ARG A 52 6.79 8.80 -4.49
CA ARG A 52 6.01 7.73 -3.84
C ARG A 52 4.75 8.26 -3.14
N GLY A 53 4.89 9.30 -2.33
CA GLY A 53 3.76 9.91 -1.63
C GLY A 53 2.74 10.54 -2.59
N ASN A 54 3.22 11.15 -3.67
CA ASN A 54 2.38 11.77 -4.68
C ASN A 54 1.59 10.74 -5.48
N GLN A 55 2.23 9.66 -5.92
CA GLN A 55 1.55 8.56 -6.63
C GLN A 55 0.49 7.90 -5.74
N PHE A 56 0.81 7.63 -4.47
CA PHE A 56 -0.17 7.08 -3.52
C PHE A 56 -1.39 8.02 -3.37
N LYS A 57 -1.15 9.32 -3.14
CA LYS A 57 -2.23 10.31 -3.02
C LYS A 57 -3.05 10.42 -4.30
N GLN A 58 -2.42 10.30 -5.46
CA GLN A 58 -3.13 10.36 -6.74
C GLN A 58 -4.08 9.17 -6.88
N VAL A 59 -3.57 7.94 -6.70
CA VAL A 59 -4.40 6.73 -6.78
C VAL A 59 -5.54 6.79 -5.77
N VAL A 60 -5.28 7.20 -4.52
CA VAL A 60 -6.32 7.32 -3.48
C VAL A 60 -7.42 8.32 -3.85
N LYS A 61 -7.10 9.40 -4.56
CA LYS A 61 -8.09 10.39 -5.03
C LYS A 61 -8.93 9.88 -6.22
N ASP A 62 -8.40 8.90 -6.95
CA ASP A 62 -9.02 8.33 -8.14
C ASP A 62 -9.81 7.04 -7.84
N LEU A 63 -9.87 6.62 -6.57
CA LEU A 63 -10.73 5.53 -6.05
C LEU A 63 -12.20 5.97 -5.93
#